data_AF-A0A919Y2M0-F1
#
_entry.id   AF-A0A919Y2M0-F1
#
_cell.length_a   1.000
_cell.length_b   1.000
_cell.length_c   1.000
_cell.angle_alpha   90.00
_cell.angle_beta   90.00
_cell.angle_gamma   90.00
#
_symmetry.space_group_name_H-M   'P 1'
#
loop_
_entity.id
_entity.type
_entity.pdbx_description
1 polymer ?
#
loop_
_entity_poly.entity_id
_entity_poly.type
_entity_poly.pdbx_seq_one_letter_code
_entity_poly.pdbx_strand_id
1 'polypeptide(L)'
;MFYIKQGVVLLLFLLGLSGCAGDNEEVWEMSEEHKLRVIAGEHVIACTPLNQELDSMDAFKAFFADESLAEIKSIKTTETALLKFEGDQPIEVTVKDILLSSDGNYLYPDKLSPETSLTNKNNSFSFVLGKNTTSALNSQFEPGKMNYRGFKIDATWESGGKTYIFAIKEK
;
A
#
# COMPACT_ATOMS: atom_id res chain seq x y z
N MET A 1 -34.30 47.35 -7.81
CA MET A 1 -32.96 47.96 -7.98
C MET A 1 -32.01 47.14 -7.11
N PHE A 2 -31.19 46.20 -7.56
CA PHE A 2 -30.84 45.67 -8.89
C PHE A 2 -31.31 44.20 -9.01
N TYR A 3 -31.77 43.87 -10.21
CA TYR A 3 -32.08 42.53 -10.72
C TYR A 3 -30.83 41.97 -11.39
N ILE A 4 -30.49 40.69 -11.20
CA ILE A 4 -29.81 39.91 -12.24
C ILE A 4 -30.54 38.59 -12.38
N LYS A 5 -31.14 38.43 -13.56
CA LYS A 5 -31.89 37.29 -14.07
C LYS A 5 -31.15 36.82 -15.32
N GLN A 6 -31.06 35.50 -15.51
CA GLN A 6 -30.76 34.77 -16.75
C GLN A 6 -29.32 34.70 -17.27
N GLY A 7 -28.97 33.52 -17.81
CA GLY A 7 -27.99 33.43 -18.90
C GLY A 7 -27.19 32.13 -19.00
N VAL A 8 -27.84 31.06 -19.46
CA VAL A 8 -27.30 29.83 -20.09
C VAL A 8 -25.90 29.93 -20.71
N VAL A 9 -25.03 28.95 -20.46
CA VAL A 9 -24.21 28.32 -21.53
C VAL A 9 -24.24 26.80 -21.32
N LEU A 10 -25.12 26.19 -22.10
CA LEU A 10 -25.04 24.79 -22.51
C LEU A 10 -23.80 24.66 -23.41
N LEU A 11 -22.81 23.86 -23.02
CA LEU A 11 -21.79 23.40 -23.96
C LEU A 11 -21.98 21.89 -24.18
N LEU A 12 -22.70 21.59 -25.25
CA LEU A 12 -22.71 20.29 -25.91
C LEU A 12 -21.32 20.04 -26.51
N PHE A 13 -20.65 18.97 -26.08
CA PHE A 13 -19.72 18.25 -26.95
C PHE A 13 -20.39 16.94 -27.39
N LEU A 14 -21.14 17.04 -28.48
CA LEU A 14 -21.50 15.90 -29.33
C LEU A 14 -20.58 15.91 -30.55
N LEU A 15 -19.51 15.11 -30.52
CA LEU A 15 -18.77 14.54 -31.65
C LEU A 15 -18.03 13.31 -31.08
N GLY A 16 -18.15 12.08 -31.58
CA GLY A 16 -18.90 11.56 -32.69
C GLY A 16 -18.90 10.03 -32.65
N LEU A 17 -19.91 9.42 -33.27
CA LEU A 17 -19.87 8.02 -33.65
C LEU A 17 -18.94 7.89 -34.86
N SER A 18 -17.79 7.24 -34.69
CA SER A 18 -17.15 6.48 -35.77
C SER A 18 -16.25 5.37 -35.21
N GLY A 19 -16.71 4.14 -35.32
CA GLY A 19 -15.94 3.02 -35.86
C GLY A 19 -14.72 2.50 -35.10
N CYS A 20 -14.82 1.19 -34.80
CA CYS A 20 -13.76 0.18 -34.81
C CYS A 20 -12.85 0.07 -33.58
N ALA A 21 -13.06 -1.07 -32.89
CA ALA A 21 -12.08 -1.86 -32.13
C ALA A 21 -10.91 -1.08 -31.54
N GLY A 22 -11.10 -0.61 -30.32
CA GLY A 22 -10.05 -0.08 -29.46
C GLY A 22 -10.46 -0.37 -28.04
N ASP A 23 -9.57 -1.06 -27.34
CA ASP A 23 -9.80 -1.69 -26.04
C ASP A 23 -10.45 -0.75 -25.04
N ASN A 24 -11.39 -1.32 -24.28
CA ASN A 24 -12.12 -0.65 -23.22
C ASN A 24 -11.11 -0.31 -22.13
N GLU A 25 -10.55 0.90 -22.17
CA GLU A 25 -9.81 1.46 -21.06
C GLU A 25 -10.85 1.86 -20.00
N GLU A 26 -11.27 0.87 -19.21
CA GLU A 26 -12.07 1.09 -18.01
C GLU A 26 -11.21 1.89 -17.04
N VAL A 27 -11.41 3.21 -17.05
CA VAL A 27 -10.94 4.11 -16.00
C VAL A 27 -11.72 3.75 -14.74
N TRP A 28 -11.14 2.90 -13.90
CA TRP A 28 -11.67 2.62 -12.57
C TRP A 28 -11.55 3.88 -11.73
N GLU A 29 -12.63 4.64 -11.62
CA GLU A 29 -12.81 5.54 -10.50
C GLU A 29 -12.64 4.69 -9.23
N MET A 30 -11.58 4.95 -8.45
CA MET A 30 -11.39 4.31 -7.15
C MET A 30 -12.64 4.58 -6.32
N SER A 31 -13.49 3.56 -6.12
CA SER A 31 -14.52 3.65 -5.09
C SER A 31 -13.82 3.90 -3.76
N GLU A 32 -14.40 4.74 -2.91
CA GLU A 32 -13.91 5.04 -1.55
C GLU A 32 -13.84 3.78 -0.64
N GLU A 33 -14.25 2.62 -1.15
CA GLU A 33 -14.27 1.33 -0.48
C GLU A 33 -12.87 0.68 -0.47
N HIS A 34 -12.56 -0.01 0.61
CA HIS A 34 -11.27 -0.71 0.80
C HIS A 34 -10.06 0.23 0.92
N LYS A 35 -10.20 1.42 1.51
CA LYS A 35 -9.03 2.19 1.95
C LYS A 35 -8.39 1.52 3.18
N LEU A 36 -7.06 1.51 3.23
CA LEU A 36 -6.30 0.96 4.35
C LEU A 36 -5.50 2.06 5.03
N ARG A 37 -5.60 2.13 6.36
CA ARG A 37 -4.69 2.91 7.21
C ARG A 37 -3.86 1.97 8.07
N VAL A 38 -2.56 2.23 8.10
CA VAL A 38 -1.60 1.50 8.95
C VAL A 38 -1.18 2.41 10.10
N ILE A 39 -1.28 1.91 11.33
CA ILE A 39 -0.90 2.64 12.54
C ILE A 39 0.10 1.80 13.32
N ALA A 40 1.24 2.37 13.71
CA ALA A 40 2.21 1.72 14.58
C ALA A 40 2.74 2.72 15.61
N GLY A 41 2.51 2.43 16.90
CA GLY A 41 2.76 3.38 17.98
C GLY A 41 1.97 4.68 17.77
N GLU A 42 2.66 5.81 17.75
CA GLU A 42 2.09 7.14 17.49
C GLU A 42 2.03 7.52 16.00
N HIS A 43 2.52 6.66 15.11
CA HIS A 43 2.66 6.97 13.69
C HIS A 43 1.51 6.40 12.87
N VAL A 44 0.93 7.26 12.03
CA VAL A 44 0.16 6.83 10.85
C VAL A 44 1.14 6.68 9.71
N ILE A 45 1.18 5.49 9.10
CA ILE A 45 2.13 5.13 8.05
C ILE A 45 1.40 5.22 6.70
N ALA A 46 2.05 5.89 5.74
CA ALA A 46 1.55 5.99 4.38
C ALA A 46 1.54 4.59 3.74
N CYS A 47 0.45 4.29 3.06
CA CYS A 47 0.22 2.99 2.43
C CYS A 47 -0.20 3.22 0.98
N THR A 48 0.43 2.51 0.06
CA THR A 48 0.17 2.64 -1.38
C THR A 48 -0.57 1.40 -1.87
N PRO A 49 -1.80 1.53 -2.40
CA PRO A 49 -2.45 0.42 -3.09
C PRO A 49 -1.71 0.11 -4.39
N LEU A 50 -1.52 -1.16 -4.71
CA LEU A 50 -0.94 -1.58 -5.99
C LEU A 50 -2.05 -1.74 -7.04
N ASN A 51 -1.83 -1.16 -8.21
CA ASN A 51 -2.55 -1.52 -9.43
C ASN A 51 -1.90 -2.76 -10.06
N GLN A 52 -2.68 -3.57 -10.78
CA GLN A 52 -2.23 -4.84 -11.35
C GLN A 52 -1.08 -4.70 -12.36
N GLU A 53 -0.81 -3.49 -12.85
CA GLU A 53 0.23 -3.22 -13.84
C GLU A 53 1.65 -3.18 -13.28
N LEU A 54 1.82 -2.96 -11.97
CA LEU A 54 3.14 -2.83 -11.36
C LEU A 54 3.50 -4.12 -10.62
N ASP A 55 4.61 -4.75 -11.02
CA ASP A 55 5.20 -5.83 -10.21
C ASP A 55 5.49 -5.27 -8.81
N SER A 56 5.08 -6.01 -7.79
CA SER A 56 5.41 -5.75 -6.38
C SER A 56 6.89 -5.42 -6.14
N MET A 57 7.81 -6.01 -6.92
CA MET A 57 9.24 -5.70 -6.85
C MET A 57 9.59 -4.27 -7.28
N ASP A 58 8.89 -3.73 -8.28
CA ASP A 58 9.10 -2.37 -8.75
C ASP A 58 8.28 -1.36 -7.94
N ALA A 59 7.23 -1.81 -7.26
CA ALA A 59 6.39 -0.98 -6.42
C ALA A 59 7.14 -0.36 -5.23
N PHE A 60 8.02 -1.11 -4.56
CA PHE A 60 8.84 -0.53 -3.49
C PHE A 60 9.89 0.46 -4.01
N LYS A 61 10.47 0.22 -5.19
CA LYS A 61 11.39 1.20 -5.80
C LYS A 61 10.66 2.50 -6.12
N ALA A 62 9.45 2.41 -6.70
CA ALA A 62 8.60 3.56 -6.97
C ALA A 62 8.22 4.28 -5.66
N PHE A 63 7.83 3.54 -4.62
CA PHE A 63 7.53 4.09 -3.29
C PHE A 63 8.71 4.88 -2.71
N PHE A 64 9.94 4.40 -2.87
CA PHE A 64 11.15 5.06 -2.36
C PHE A 64 11.62 6.23 -3.25
N ALA A 65 11.27 6.23 -4.54
CA ALA A 65 11.57 7.32 -5.47
C ALA A 65 10.56 8.49 -5.37
N ASP A 66 9.36 8.22 -4.84
CA ASP A 66 8.33 9.23 -4.67
C ASP A 66 8.60 10.10 -3.43
N GLU A 67 9.20 11.27 -3.68
CA GLU A 67 9.47 12.28 -2.66
C GLU A 67 8.20 12.81 -1.97
N SER A 68 7.00 12.61 -2.54
CA SER A 68 5.73 12.99 -1.91
C SER A 68 5.29 12.04 -0.79
N LEU A 69 5.86 10.83 -0.74
CA LEU A 69 5.72 9.84 0.36
C LEU A 69 6.72 10.10 1.50
N ALA A 70 7.25 11.33 1.56
CA ALA A 70 8.50 11.88 2.10
C ALA A 70 9.03 11.44 3.48
N GLU A 71 8.42 10.53 4.22
CA GLU A 71 9.01 10.10 5.49
C GLU A 71 8.63 8.67 5.85
N ILE A 72 9.48 7.74 5.41
CA ILE A 72 9.50 6.38 5.96
C ILE A 72 9.76 6.49 7.47
N LYS A 73 8.73 6.16 8.26
CA LYS A 73 8.73 6.38 9.71
C LYS A 73 9.67 5.39 10.41
N SER A 74 10.38 5.89 11.43
CA SER A 74 11.23 5.05 12.28
C SER A 74 10.43 4.37 13.39
N ILE A 75 10.26 3.05 13.32
CA ILE A 75 9.42 2.24 14.22
C ILE A 75 10.27 1.18 14.94
N LYS A 76 9.98 0.93 16.22
CA LYS A 76 10.70 -0.07 17.05
C LYS A 76 10.21 -1.49 16.75
N THR A 77 11.09 -2.48 16.85
CA THR A 77 10.82 -3.92 16.62
C THR A 77 10.01 -4.66 17.68
N THR A 78 9.16 -3.94 18.39
CA THR A 78 8.20 -4.51 19.36
C THR A 78 6.84 -3.82 19.28
N GLU A 79 6.71 -2.82 18.41
CA GLU A 79 5.45 -2.12 18.20
C GLU A 79 4.44 -3.03 17.50
N THR A 80 3.17 -2.82 17.82
CA THR A 80 2.06 -3.49 17.12
C THR A 80 1.63 -2.60 15.97
N ALA A 81 1.71 -3.13 14.75
CA ALA A 81 1.09 -2.52 13.58
C ALA A 81 -0.39 -2.92 13.53
N LEU A 82 -1.26 -1.92 13.39
CA LEU A 82 -2.70 -2.06 13.28
C LEU A 82 -3.14 -1.69 11.86
N LEU A 83 -3.82 -2.62 11.21
CA LEU A 83 -4.42 -2.48 9.88
C LEU A 83 -5.89 -2.13 10.05
N LYS A 84 -6.25 -0.91 9.65
CA LYS A 84 -7.64 -0.41 9.69
C LYS A 84 -8.16 -0.23 8.28
N PHE A 85 -9.02 -1.16 7.86
CA PHE A 85 -9.77 -1.04 6.62
C PHE A 85 -10.99 -0.13 6.84
N GLU A 86 -11.20 0.81 5.92
CA GLU A 86 -12.38 1.67 5.90
C GLU A 86 -13.51 0.98 5.13
N GLY A 87 -14.71 0.97 5.72
CA GLY A 87 -15.86 0.25 5.19
C GLY A 87 -15.84 -1.24 5.51
N ASP A 88 -16.18 -2.04 4.51
CA ASP A 88 -16.29 -3.50 4.64
C ASP A 88 -14.94 -4.13 4.96
N GLN A 89 -14.97 -5.12 5.86
CA GLN A 89 -13.77 -5.81 6.30
C GLN A 89 -13.41 -6.94 5.35
N PRO A 90 -12.11 -7.14 5.07
CA PRO A 90 -11.68 -8.28 4.28
C PRO A 90 -11.95 -9.59 5.03
N ILE A 91 -12.31 -10.62 4.28
CA ILE A 91 -12.48 -12.00 4.78
C ILE A 91 -11.12 -12.65 5.07
N GLU A 92 -10.08 -12.23 4.37
CA GLU A 92 -8.72 -12.74 4.52
C GLU A 92 -7.71 -11.61 4.35
N VAL A 93 -6.67 -11.63 5.18
CA VAL A 93 -5.53 -10.71 5.09
C VAL A 93 -4.27 -11.53 5.29
N THR A 94 -3.27 -11.31 4.45
CA THR A 94 -1.91 -11.80 4.65
C THR A 94 -0.93 -10.64 4.63
N VAL A 95 0.16 -10.76 5.38
CA VAL A 95 1.21 -9.74 5.44
C VAL A 95 2.56 -10.40 5.27
N LYS A 96 3.31 -9.99 4.26
CA LYS A 96 4.72 -10.37 4.06
C LYS A 96 5.65 -9.28 4.54
N ASP A 97 6.70 -9.68 5.23
CA ASP A 97 7.74 -8.80 5.79
C ASP A 97 9.03 -8.93 4.98
N ILE A 98 9.39 -7.86 4.29
CA ILE A 98 10.40 -7.83 3.22
C ILE A 98 11.56 -6.94 3.65
N LEU A 99 12.79 -7.44 3.50
CA LEU A 99 13.99 -6.64 3.73
C LEU A 99 14.33 -5.81 2.49
N LEU A 100 14.49 -4.50 2.67
CA LEU A 100 14.74 -3.56 1.58
C LEU A 100 16.07 -2.81 1.75
N SER A 101 16.71 -2.51 0.62
CA SER A 101 17.80 -1.52 0.56
C SER A 101 17.25 -0.09 0.63
N SER A 102 18.14 0.90 0.73
CA SER A 102 17.79 2.33 0.81
C SER A 102 17.13 2.91 -0.44
N ASP A 103 17.16 2.19 -1.56
CA ASP A 103 16.52 2.54 -2.83
C ASP A 103 15.29 1.67 -3.12
N GLY A 104 14.81 0.91 -2.13
CA GLY A 104 13.58 0.11 -2.23
C GLY A 104 13.75 -1.23 -2.96
N ASN A 105 14.97 -1.66 -3.29
CA ASN A 105 15.19 -3.01 -3.83
C ASN A 105 15.05 -4.08 -2.73
N TYR A 106 14.55 -5.25 -3.14
CA TYR A 106 14.48 -6.42 -2.30
C TYR A 106 15.90 -6.96 -2.03
N LEU A 107 16.25 -7.15 -0.76
CA LEU A 107 17.51 -7.79 -0.39
C LEU A 107 17.47 -9.31 -0.58
N TYR A 108 16.27 -9.89 -0.58
CA TYR A 108 16.00 -11.31 -0.78
C TYR A 108 14.80 -11.52 -1.69
N PRO A 109 14.75 -12.60 -2.48
CA PRO A 109 13.57 -12.94 -3.27
C PRO A 109 12.29 -12.98 -2.43
N ASP A 110 11.16 -12.50 -2.98
CA ASP A 110 9.86 -12.44 -2.28
C ASP A 110 9.46 -13.77 -1.62
N LYS A 111 9.74 -14.90 -2.28
CA LYS A 111 9.47 -16.26 -1.75
C LYS A 111 10.18 -16.61 -0.43
N LEU A 112 11.22 -15.85 -0.06
CA LEU A 112 11.95 -16.00 1.20
C LEU A 112 11.53 -14.97 2.26
N SER A 113 10.58 -14.10 1.92
CA SER A 113 10.04 -13.11 2.85
C SER A 113 9.01 -13.79 3.76
N PRO A 114 9.19 -13.77 5.09
CA PRO A 114 8.29 -14.44 6.00
C PRO A 114 6.91 -13.78 5.98
N GLU A 115 5.88 -14.62 6.08
CA GLU A 115 4.55 -14.16 6.45
C GLU A 115 4.49 -13.84 7.94
N THR A 116 3.83 -12.74 8.28
CA THR A 116 3.65 -12.34 9.68
C THR A 116 2.36 -12.92 10.23
N SER A 117 2.41 -13.45 11.45
CA SER A 117 1.22 -13.92 12.15
C SER A 117 0.30 -12.74 12.51
N LEU A 118 -0.92 -12.76 11.99
CA LEU A 118 -1.93 -11.75 12.27
C LEU A 118 -2.84 -12.16 13.41
N THR A 119 -3.23 -11.19 14.23
CA THR A 119 -4.35 -11.28 15.17
C THR A 119 -5.53 -10.50 14.60
N ASN A 120 -6.67 -11.17 14.43
CA ASN A 120 -7.93 -10.53 14.06
C ASN A 120 -8.82 -10.39 15.31
N LYS A 121 -9.10 -9.15 15.71
CA LYS A 121 -10.01 -8.86 16.83
C LYS A 121 -10.76 -7.56 16.55
N ASN A 122 -12.06 -7.56 16.85
CA ASN A 122 -12.93 -6.38 16.74
C ASN A 122 -12.83 -5.68 15.37
N ASN A 123 -12.90 -6.44 14.27
CA ASN A 123 -12.82 -5.90 12.91
C ASN A 123 -11.53 -5.10 12.65
N SER A 124 -10.42 -5.60 13.19
CA SER A 124 -9.09 -5.03 12.95
C SER A 124 -8.05 -6.14 12.94
N PHE A 125 -7.14 -6.04 11.98
CA PHE A 125 -6.01 -6.95 11.87
C PHE A 125 -4.79 -6.28 12.48
N SER A 126 -4.02 -7.02 13.25
CA SER A 126 -2.82 -6.49 13.88
C SER A 126 -1.71 -7.52 13.88
N PHE A 127 -0.48 -7.04 13.88
CA PHE A 127 0.70 -7.89 14.03
C PHE A 127 1.79 -7.15 14.78
N VAL A 128 2.65 -7.92 15.45
CA VAL A 128 3.82 -7.37 16.12
C VAL A 128 4.94 -7.24 15.09
N LEU A 129 5.59 -6.07 15.04
CA LEU A 129 6.78 -5.81 14.23
C LEU A 129 7.99 -6.53 14.82
N GLY A 130 7.99 -7.87 14.77
CA GLY A 130 9.08 -8.69 15.32
C GLY A 130 10.35 -8.62 14.48
N LYS A 131 11.39 -9.33 14.92
CA LYS A 131 12.62 -9.51 14.15
C LYS A 131 12.34 -10.28 12.86
N ASN A 132 12.74 -9.73 11.71
CA ASN A 132 12.68 -10.45 10.45
C ASN A 132 13.71 -11.59 10.46
N THR A 133 13.27 -12.85 10.33
CA THR A 133 14.15 -14.02 10.43
C THR A 133 15.10 -14.16 9.25
N THR A 134 14.75 -13.61 8.10
CA THR A 134 15.60 -13.57 6.89
C THR A 134 16.84 -12.71 7.12
N SER A 135 16.81 -11.79 8.09
CA SER A 135 18.00 -11.00 8.47
C SER A 135 19.15 -11.86 8.99
N ALA A 136 18.85 -13.05 9.54
CA ALA A 136 19.86 -14.00 10.00
C ALA A 136 20.58 -14.73 8.86
N LEU A 137 20.07 -14.64 7.62
CA LEU A 137 20.66 -15.26 6.44
C LEU A 137 21.76 -14.40 5.79
N ASN A 138 22.00 -13.18 6.29
CA ASN A 138 23.06 -12.31 5.77
C ASN A 138 24.33 -12.42 6.62
N SER A 139 25.43 -12.93 6.05
CA SER A 139 26.76 -12.90 6.69
C SER A 139 27.37 -11.49 6.74
N GLN A 140 26.84 -10.55 5.95
CA GLN A 140 27.17 -9.13 5.97
C GLN A 140 26.07 -8.30 6.66
N PHE A 141 25.20 -8.93 7.48
CA PHE A 141 24.33 -8.18 8.38
C PHE A 141 25.22 -7.39 9.34
N GLU A 142 25.42 -6.11 9.02
CA GLU A 142 26.01 -5.16 9.93
C GLU A 142 24.86 -4.53 10.73
N PRO A 143 24.75 -4.78 12.04
CA PRO A 143 23.78 -4.09 12.89
C PRO A 143 23.97 -2.58 12.72
N GLY A 144 22.98 -1.90 12.14
CA GLY A 144 23.02 -0.46 11.88
C GLY A 144 23.38 -0.03 10.44
N LYS A 145 23.69 -0.95 9.51
CA LYS A 145 23.75 -0.63 8.07
C LYS A 145 22.53 -1.20 7.32
N MET A 146 21.57 -0.28 7.17
CA MET A 146 20.29 -0.33 6.44
C MET A 146 19.12 -0.99 7.18
N ASN A 147 18.15 -0.14 7.50
CA ASN A 147 17.07 -0.35 8.46
C ASN A 147 15.70 -0.45 7.77
N TYR A 148 15.60 -0.67 6.46
CA TYR A 148 14.29 -0.57 5.78
C TYR A 148 13.59 -1.91 5.69
N ARG A 149 12.32 -1.92 6.09
CA ARG A 149 11.42 -3.06 5.95
C ARG A 149 10.21 -2.64 5.15
N GLY A 150 9.93 -3.39 4.10
CA GLY A 150 8.71 -3.31 3.33
C GLY A 150 7.70 -4.31 3.86
N PHE A 151 6.43 -3.93 3.82
CA PHE A 151 5.34 -4.82 4.15
C PHE A 151 4.37 -4.85 2.98
N LYS A 152 4.13 -6.05 2.45
CA LYS A 152 3.11 -6.29 1.43
C LYS A 152 1.90 -6.91 2.10
N ILE A 153 0.75 -6.30 1.89
CA ILE A 153 -0.53 -6.71 2.47
C ILE A 153 -1.43 -7.13 1.33
N ASP A 154 -1.81 -8.40 1.29
CA ASP A 154 -2.84 -8.89 0.38
C ASP A 154 -4.13 -9.05 1.19
N ALA A 155 -5.18 -8.35 0.78
CA ALA A 155 -6.48 -8.39 1.44
C ALA A 155 -7.57 -8.82 0.45
N THR A 156 -8.45 -9.71 0.87
CA THR A 156 -9.49 -10.31 0.03
C THR A 156 -10.86 -10.02 0.60
N TRP A 157 -11.78 -9.58 -0.26
CA TRP A 157 -13.21 -9.43 -0.02
C TRP A 157 -13.99 -10.36 -0.95
N GLU A 158 -15.30 -10.49 -0.75
CA GLU A 158 -16.16 -11.23 -1.69
C GLU A 158 -16.14 -10.63 -3.10
N SER A 159 -15.94 -9.31 -3.22
CA SER A 159 -15.86 -8.60 -4.49
C SER A 159 -14.50 -8.71 -5.19
N GLY A 160 -13.47 -9.24 -4.53
CA GLY A 160 -12.12 -9.37 -5.09
C GLY A 160 -10.99 -9.06 -4.10
N GLY A 161 -9.75 -9.17 -4.59
CA GLY A 161 -8.54 -8.93 -3.81
C GLY A 161 -7.88 -7.59 -4.13
N LYS A 162 -7.17 -7.03 -3.15
CA LYS A 162 -6.35 -5.82 -3.31
C LYS A 162 -5.05 -5.93 -2.53
N THR A 163 -3.97 -5.50 -3.15
CA THR A 163 -2.64 -5.47 -2.54
C THR A 163 -2.27 -4.06 -2.15
N TYR A 164 -1.64 -3.93 -0.99
CA TYR A 164 -1.09 -2.67 -0.49
C TYR A 164 0.35 -2.87 -0.07
N ILE A 165 1.14 -1.80 -0.16
CA ILE A 165 2.49 -1.77 0.38
C ILE A 165 2.69 -0.58 1.31
N PHE A 166 3.54 -0.78 2.31
CA PHE A 166 4.10 0.31 3.10
C PHE A 166 5.52 -0.03 3.53
N ALA A 167 6.30 0.97 3.90
CA ALA A 167 7.67 0.78 4.39
C ALA A 167 7.89 1.47 5.74
N ILE A 168 8.81 0.92 6.53
CA ILE A 168 9.30 1.52 7.78
C ILE A 168 10.82 1.51 7.81
N LYS A 169 11.36 2.32 8.71
CA LYS A 169 12.75 2.26 9.14
C LYS A 169 12.80 1.66 10.54
N GLU A 170 13.57 0.60 10.72
CA GLU A 170 13.82 0.01 12.03
C GLU A 170 14.58 1.00 12.93
N LYS A 171 14.07 1.17 14.16
CA LYS A 171 14.60 2.05 15.21
C LYS A 171 15.35 1.29 16.29
#